data_AF-A0A1I4LL51-F1
#
_entry.id   AF-A0A1I4LL51-F1
#
_cell.length_a   1.000
_cell.length_b   1.000
_cell.length_c   1.000
_cell.angle_alpha   90.00
_cell.angle_beta   90.00
_cell.angle_gamma   90.00
#
_symmetry.space_group_name_H-M   'P 1'
#
loop_
_entity.id
_entity.type
_entity.pdbx_description
1 polymer ?
#
loop_
_entity_poly.entity_id
_entity_poly.type
_entity_poly.pdbx_seq_one_letter_code
_entity_poly.pdbx_strand_id
1 'polypeptide(L)'
;MGLSTALRNLSERLAAPAARSPRVLLVACPGATAVRLAAEAAVAGLGGRPAGSPAEADVLLVAGEPSEEMRAAVDTVWGQMPEPRVRGEVSRPRDAGAVLRGLLPALTGPGQEAEAARRDDEWGRSGGEEGHGGHRGGGHEGGHEGHGGHGGGDGGGHGDHGGHGGMRMPGGLMMADRAEDRDGLKLDVLHVPLGPVLPGWPAGLVVDTVLQGDVVQRAGGRALPSAGPVGPPFWQADGDHPVPPGARTAACHLDSLGRLLTLAEREDAAAGARRLRDRLLAGEPAEAVRTDFGPWRRRVERSRMLRWATDGIGVLTPADAVRLGVSGPAVRARPPHDATARWLRWLVETDEALAGGQAPGGGPRGHRAPDGSPPSRGLLDAAVELMPGLELFAARLLVASLDPDPDELAGPEHRPEHGEAEDEARGEETGEGSHRDHHGNSEHGNSEHGNSEHGHGEHGSGGGGER
;
A
#
# COMPACT_ATOMS: atom_id res chain seq x y z
N MET A 1 6.23 44.78 -0.67
CA MET A 1 7.06 44.28 0.45
C MET A 1 6.27 43.74 1.65
N GLY A 2 4.92 43.84 1.72
CA GLY A 2 4.15 43.39 2.90
C GLY A 2 3.75 41.91 2.94
N LEU A 3 3.46 41.30 1.78
CA LEU A 3 2.94 39.91 1.69
C LEU A 3 4.02 38.84 1.94
N SER A 4 5.21 39.00 1.37
CA SER A 4 6.33 38.05 1.55
C SER A 4 6.81 37.97 3.00
N THR A 5 6.87 39.11 3.70
CA THR A 5 7.21 39.16 5.14
C THR A 5 6.11 38.56 6.01
N ALA A 6 4.84 38.73 5.64
CA ALA A 6 3.71 38.16 6.37
C ALA A 6 3.63 36.62 6.22
N LEU A 7 3.90 36.09 5.02
CA LEU A 7 4.00 34.65 4.77
C LEU A 7 5.20 34.03 5.51
N ARG A 8 6.36 34.69 5.49
CA ARG A 8 7.56 34.26 6.24
C ARG A 8 7.29 34.15 7.76
N ASN A 9 6.63 35.16 8.34
CA ASN A 9 6.24 35.15 9.75
C ASN A 9 5.21 34.07 10.09
N LEU A 10 4.37 33.64 9.13
CA LEU A 10 3.42 32.56 9.33
C LEU A 10 4.12 31.19 9.32
N SER A 11 5.02 30.95 8.36
CA SER A 11 5.82 29.72 8.27
C SER A 11 6.67 29.47 9.53
N GLU A 12 7.35 30.50 10.04
CA GLU A 12 8.13 30.40 11.28
C GLU A 12 7.24 30.07 12.51
N ARG A 13 6.01 30.59 12.56
CA ARG A 13 5.07 30.33 13.65
C ARG A 13 4.46 28.93 13.60
N LEU A 14 4.37 28.32 12.41
CA LEU A 14 3.89 26.95 12.22
C LEU A 14 4.99 25.89 12.43
N ALA A 15 6.26 26.25 12.21
CA ALA A 15 7.38 25.32 12.31
C ALA A 15 7.67 24.83 13.75
N ALA A 16 7.49 25.69 14.77
CA ALA A 16 7.76 25.31 16.17
C ALA A 16 6.72 24.31 16.75
N PRO A 17 5.41 24.42 16.48
CA PRO A 17 4.43 23.36 16.76
C PRO A 17 4.67 22.07 15.98
N ALA A 18 4.96 22.15 14.67
CA ALA A 18 5.22 20.99 13.82
C ALA A 18 6.42 20.15 14.32
N ALA A 19 7.50 20.81 14.76
CA ALA A 19 8.66 20.12 15.33
C ALA A 19 8.36 19.40 16.67
N ARG A 20 7.29 19.77 17.40
CA ARG A 20 6.92 19.19 18.70
C ARG A 20 5.96 18.01 18.58
N SER A 21 5.12 17.97 17.55
CA SER A 21 4.22 16.85 17.26
C SER A 21 4.03 16.74 15.74
N PRO A 22 5.04 16.25 15.02
CA PRO A 22 5.02 16.23 13.56
C PRO A 22 3.89 15.35 13.04
N ARG A 23 3.18 15.84 12.01
CA ARG A 23 2.27 15.03 11.20
C ARG A 23 3.09 14.31 10.14
N VAL A 24 3.20 12.99 10.30
CA VAL A 24 4.04 12.14 9.44
C VAL A 24 3.16 11.36 8.48
N LEU A 25 3.30 11.66 7.19
CA LEU A 25 2.76 10.83 6.12
C LEU A 25 3.77 9.72 5.84
N LEU A 26 3.44 8.51 6.27
CA LEU A 26 4.27 7.32 6.06
C LEU A 26 3.84 6.62 4.78
N VAL A 27 4.76 6.50 3.83
CA VAL A 27 4.58 5.71 2.60
C VAL A 27 5.44 4.47 2.68
N ALA A 28 4.85 3.29 2.64
CA ALA A 28 5.60 2.03 2.63
C ALA A 28 5.69 1.47 1.21
N CYS A 29 6.86 0.98 0.86
CA CYS A 29 7.12 0.29 -0.40
C CYS A 29 6.80 -1.21 -0.27
N PRO A 30 6.44 -1.91 -1.36
CA PRO A 30 6.30 -3.37 -1.36
C PRO A 30 7.56 -4.05 -0.83
N GLY A 31 7.39 -5.00 0.10
CA GLY A 31 8.44 -5.71 0.80
C GLY A 31 8.98 -5.02 2.05
N ALA A 32 8.53 -3.80 2.36
CA ALA A 32 9.06 -2.99 3.45
C ALA A 32 8.25 -3.06 4.75
N THR A 33 7.41 -4.09 4.94
CA THR A 33 6.52 -4.19 6.11
C THR A 33 7.26 -4.03 7.45
N ALA A 34 8.41 -4.70 7.64
CA ALA A 34 9.21 -4.54 8.86
C ALA A 34 9.67 -3.09 9.09
N VAL A 35 10.03 -2.39 8.01
CA VAL A 35 10.49 -1.00 8.06
C VAL A 35 9.31 -0.06 8.36
N ARG A 36 8.15 -0.29 7.72
CA ARG A 36 6.91 0.44 8.00
C ARG A 36 6.56 0.36 9.48
N LEU A 37 6.52 -0.84 10.06
CA LEU A 37 6.14 -1.04 11.46
C LEU A 37 7.11 -0.34 12.42
N ALA A 38 8.42 -0.41 12.16
CA ALA A 38 9.41 0.31 12.95
C ALA A 38 9.31 1.84 12.81
N ALA A 39 8.96 2.33 11.62
CA ALA A 39 8.70 3.74 11.37
C ALA A 39 7.45 4.22 12.12
N GLU A 40 6.34 3.49 12.09
CA GLU A 40 5.14 3.80 12.87
C GLU A 40 5.43 3.86 14.38
N ALA A 41 6.18 2.88 14.90
CA ALA A 41 6.60 2.85 16.30
C ALA A 41 7.51 4.03 16.66
N ALA A 42 8.44 4.41 15.76
CA ALA A 42 9.31 5.57 15.94
C ALA A 42 8.53 6.89 15.94
N VAL A 43 7.55 7.05 15.05
CA VAL A 43 6.65 8.22 15.03
C VAL A 43 5.91 8.34 16.36
N ALA A 44 5.31 7.25 16.83
CA ALA A 44 4.60 7.24 18.11
C ALA A 44 5.53 7.53 19.31
N GLY A 45 6.73 6.93 19.32
CA GLY A 45 7.73 7.11 20.39
C GLY A 45 8.28 8.53 20.49
N LEU A 46 8.24 9.30 19.39
CA LEU A 46 8.64 10.72 19.37
C LEU A 46 7.46 11.68 19.61
N GLY A 47 6.25 11.18 19.87
CA GLY A 47 5.06 12.02 20.04
C GLY A 47 4.51 12.60 18.73
N GLY A 48 4.98 12.08 17.58
CA GLY A 48 4.42 12.39 16.27
C GLY A 48 3.05 11.73 16.07
N ARG A 49 2.33 12.19 15.06
CA ARG A 49 1.02 11.66 14.69
C ARG A 49 1.02 11.26 13.21
N PRO A 50 0.38 10.15 12.83
CA PRO A 50 0.21 9.83 11.42
C PRO A 50 -0.63 10.91 10.74
N ALA A 51 -0.27 11.25 9.50
CA ALA A 51 -1.03 12.14 8.65
C ALA A 51 -2.09 11.35 7.84
N GLY A 52 -3.32 11.85 7.80
CA GLY A 52 -4.44 11.35 7.00
C GLY A 52 -4.54 11.96 5.59
N SER A 53 -3.75 12.98 5.27
CA SER A 53 -3.64 13.54 3.92
C SER A 53 -2.29 14.23 3.70
N PRO A 54 -1.86 14.47 2.45
CA PRO A 54 -0.68 15.27 2.16
C PRO A 54 -0.80 16.72 2.68
N ALA A 55 -2.01 17.27 2.67
CA ALA A 55 -2.25 18.67 3.06
C ALA A 55 -2.01 18.96 4.55
N GLU A 56 -2.00 17.93 5.40
CA GLU A 56 -1.75 18.06 6.84
C GLU A 56 -0.37 17.56 7.26
N ALA A 57 0.44 17.07 6.32
CA ALA A 57 1.71 16.42 6.62
C ALA A 57 2.86 17.43 6.66
N ASP A 58 3.69 17.32 7.70
CA ASP A 58 4.95 18.06 7.82
C ASP A 58 6.13 17.20 7.34
N VAL A 59 6.03 15.88 7.53
CA VAL A 59 7.09 14.91 7.21
C VAL A 59 6.55 13.85 6.25
N LEU A 60 7.20 13.67 5.10
CA LEU A 60 7.02 12.51 4.23
C LEU A 60 8.12 11.49 4.55
N LEU A 61 7.74 10.36 5.12
CA LEU A 61 8.67 9.28 5.44
C LEU A 61 8.43 8.10 4.50
N VAL A 62 9.41 7.75 3.68
CA VAL A 62 9.35 6.59 2.79
C VAL A 62 10.01 5.40 3.50
N ALA A 63 9.27 4.32 3.71
CA ALA A 63 9.76 3.06 4.26
C ALA A 63 10.04 2.06 3.14
N GLY A 64 11.29 1.66 3.00
CA GLY A 64 11.78 0.80 1.91
C GLY A 64 12.24 1.58 0.68
N GLU A 65 12.65 0.83 -0.34
CA GLU A 65 13.10 1.38 -1.61
C GLU A 65 11.94 1.41 -2.62
N PRO A 66 11.57 2.59 -3.16
CA PRO A 66 10.46 2.69 -4.10
C PRO A 66 10.86 2.20 -5.49
N SER A 67 10.00 1.37 -6.10
CA SER A 67 10.02 1.09 -7.54
C SER A 67 9.70 2.36 -8.34
N GLU A 68 9.86 2.33 -9.67
CA GLU A 68 9.62 3.51 -10.52
C GLU A 68 8.22 4.09 -10.34
N GLU A 69 7.19 3.24 -10.42
CA GLU A 69 5.80 3.65 -10.24
C GLU A 69 5.53 4.17 -8.81
N MET A 70 6.08 3.51 -7.80
CA MET A 70 5.98 3.97 -6.40
C MET A 70 6.67 5.34 -6.21
N ARG A 71 7.82 5.57 -6.86
CA ARG A 71 8.54 6.83 -6.78
C ARG A 71 7.73 7.98 -7.39
N ALA A 72 7.09 7.75 -8.53
CA ALA A 72 6.19 8.73 -9.15
C ALA A 72 5.00 9.08 -8.23
N ALA A 73 4.43 8.09 -7.54
CA ALA A 73 3.37 8.32 -6.55
C ALA A 73 3.87 9.13 -5.34
N VAL A 74 5.06 8.82 -4.81
CA VAL A 74 5.70 9.56 -3.72
C VAL A 74 5.97 11.01 -4.11
N ASP A 75 6.49 11.25 -5.32
CA ASP A 75 6.79 12.60 -5.82
C ASP A 75 5.51 13.43 -6.02
N THR A 76 4.42 12.79 -6.47
CA THR A 76 3.10 13.43 -6.58
C THR A 76 2.58 13.88 -5.21
N VAL A 77 2.65 12.99 -4.21
CA VAL A 77 2.25 13.30 -2.83
C VAL A 77 3.12 14.41 -2.24
N TRP A 78 4.44 14.36 -2.45
CA TRP A 78 5.37 15.41 -2.02
C TRP A 78 5.00 16.77 -2.61
N GLY A 79 4.62 16.82 -3.89
CA GLY A 79 4.16 18.05 -4.56
C GLY A 79 2.93 18.69 -3.89
N GLN A 80 2.03 17.86 -3.33
CA GLN A 80 0.79 18.27 -2.68
C GLN A 80 0.95 18.73 -1.23
N MET A 81 2.11 18.47 -0.60
CA MET A 81 2.35 18.85 0.81
C MET A 81 2.65 20.35 0.93
N PRO A 82 2.06 21.06 1.91
CA PRO A 82 2.37 22.47 2.15
C PRO A 82 3.76 22.64 2.76
N GLU A 83 4.29 23.87 2.72
CA GLU A 83 5.46 24.24 3.53
C GLU A 83 5.03 24.62 4.96
N PRO A 84 5.87 24.37 5.98
CA PRO A 84 7.18 23.70 5.92
C PRO A 84 7.05 22.18 5.79
N ARG A 85 7.82 21.57 4.87
CA ARG A 85 7.87 20.10 4.72
C ARG A 85 9.29 19.54 4.68
N VAL A 86 9.44 18.29 5.11
CA VAL A 86 10.69 17.52 4.97
C VAL A 86 10.42 16.10 4.51
N ARG A 87 11.31 15.55 3.69
CA ARG A 87 11.26 14.17 3.22
C ARG A 87 12.45 13.38 3.74
N GLY A 88 12.24 12.13 4.11
CA GLY A 88 13.32 11.19 4.37
C GLY A 88 12.94 9.76 4.01
N GLU A 89 13.95 8.91 3.95
CA GLU A 89 13.81 7.52 3.55
C GLU A 89 14.45 6.61 4.61
N VAL A 90 13.80 5.48 4.88
CA VAL A 90 14.26 4.47 5.84
C VAL A 90 14.35 3.15 5.10
N SER A 91 15.53 2.56 5.03
CA SER A 91 15.72 1.25 4.38
C SER A 91 15.79 0.09 5.37
N ARG A 92 16.06 0.35 6.65
CA ARG A 92 16.18 -0.69 7.69
C ARG A 92 15.35 -0.36 8.92
N PRO A 93 14.69 -1.34 9.56
CA PRO A 93 13.84 -1.10 10.72
C PRO A 93 14.55 -0.36 11.86
N ARG A 94 15.80 -0.75 12.17
CA ARG A 94 16.59 -0.15 13.26
C ARG A 94 16.93 1.34 13.06
N ASP A 95 16.94 1.81 11.82
CA ASP A 95 17.37 3.16 11.48
C ASP A 95 16.20 4.18 11.59
N ALA A 96 14.95 3.70 11.64
CA ALA A 96 13.74 4.53 11.58
C ALA A 96 13.72 5.68 12.60
N GLY A 97 14.03 5.38 13.86
CA GLY A 97 14.05 6.40 14.92
C GLY A 97 15.18 7.43 14.77
N ALA A 98 16.33 7.03 14.23
CA ALA A 98 17.45 7.93 13.99
C ALA A 98 17.16 8.86 12.81
N VAL A 99 16.64 8.32 11.71
CA VAL A 99 16.22 9.10 10.54
C VAL A 99 15.17 10.12 10.93
N LEU A 100 14.10 9.71 11.63
CA LEU A 100 13.03 10.63 12.00
C LEU A 100 13.52 11.76 12.89
N ARG A 101 14.35 11.48 13.92
CA ARG A 101 14.97 12.52 14.76
C ARG A 101 15.88 13.46 13.96
N GLY A 102 16.55 12.97 12.93
CA GLY A 102 17.40 13.77 12.04
C GLY A 102 16.61 14.73 11.14
N LEU A 103 15.37 14.39 10.79
CA LEU A 103 14.51 15.22 9.94
C LEU A 103 13.88 16.41 10.69
N LEU A 104 13.53 16.25 11.98
CA LEU A 104 12.78 17.27 12.72
C LEU A 104 13.45 18.65 12.77
N PRO A 105 14.78 18.78 12.97
CA PRO A 105 15.44 20.10 12.94
C PRO A 105 15.32 20.82 11.59
N ALA A 106 15.15 20.08 10.49
CA ALA A 106 15.03 20.67 9.16
C ALA A 106 13.67 21.33 8.89
N LEU A 107 12.63 21.04 9.70
CA LEU A 107 11.33 21.74 9.64
C LEU A 107 11.43 23.22 10.06
N THR A 108 12.42 23.56 10.88
CA THR A 108 12.70 24.93 11.35
C THR A 108 14.01 25.47 10.79
N GLY A 109 14.61 24.79 9.80
CA GLY A 109 15.95 25.09 9.29
C GLY A 109 15.95 26.06 8.10
N PRO A 110 17.11 26.67 7.77
CA PRO A 110 17.23 27.65 6.67
C PRO A 110 16.91 27.07 5.28
N GLY A 111 16.89 25.73 5.13
CA GLY A 111 16.47 25.07 3.89
C GLY A 111 15.01 25.33 3.52
N GLN A 112 14.14 25.57 4.52
CA GLN A 112 12.73 25.92 4.30
C GLN A 112 12.57 27.27 3.59
N GLU A 113 13.44 28.24 3.90
CA GLU A 113 13.42 29.56 3.25
C GLU A 113 13.81 29.48 1.78
N ALA A 114 14.77 28.61 1.43
CA ALA A 114 15.22 28.41 0.06
C ALA A 114 14.17 27.67 -0.79
N GLU A 115 13.44 26.72 -0.21
CA GLU A 115 12.38 25.98 -0.92
C GLU A 115 11.13 26.85 -1.12
N ALA A 116 10.74 27.63 -0.11
CA ALA A 116 9.67 28.63 -0.26
C ALA A 116 9.97 29.63 -1.38
N ALA A 117 11.21 30.12 -1.48
CA ALA A 117 11.62 31.05 -2.54
C ALA A 117 11.54 30.42 -3.95
N ARG A 118 11.89 29.13 -4.10
CA ARG A 118 11.81 28.43 -5.40
C ARG A 118 10.36 28.26 -5.88
N ARG A 119 9.41 28.01 -4.96
CA ARG A 119 8.00 27.89 -5.31
C ARG A 119 7.37 29.23 -5.67
N ASP A 120 7.71 30.31 -4.98
CA ASP A 120 7.27 31.65 -5.39
C ASP A 120 7.68 31.96 -6.83
N ASP A 121 8.89 31.55 -7.25
CA ASP A 121 9.35 31.68 -8.65
C ASP A 121 8.59 30.77 -9.63
N GLU A 122 8.22 29.55 -9.23
CA GLU A 122 7.46 28.59 -10.06
C GLU A 122 6.01 29.04 -10.28
N TRP A 123 5.34 29.52 -9.24
CA TRP A 123 4.01 30.12 -9.33
C TRP A 123 4.04 31.47 -10.07
N GLY A 124 5.12 32.25 -9.91
CA GLY A 124 5.35 33.48 -10.67
C GLY A 124 5.60 33.24 -12.16
N ARG A 125 6.14 32.08 -12.53
CA ARG A 125 6.38 31.67 -13.93
C ARG A 125 5.16 31.05 -14.59
N SER A 126 4.42 30.20 -13.88
CA SER A 126 3.17 29.59 -14.39
C SER A 126 2.00 30.57 -14.49
N GLY A 127 1.98 31.64 -13.69
CA GLY A 127 1.03 32.74 -13.82
C GLY A 127 1.37 33.79 -14.88
N GLY A 128 2.49 33.63 -15.61
CA GLY A 128 3.01 34.63 -16.55
C GLY A 128 2.91 34.27 -18.04
N GLU A 129 2.42 33.08 -18.41
CA GLU A 129 2.43 32.61 -19.81
C GLU A 129 1.09 32.67 -20.55
N GLU A 130 0.06 33.31 -19.96
CA GLU A 130 -1.13 33.71 -20.72
C GLU A 130 -1.30 35.23 -20.73
N GLY A 131 -0.68 35.83 -21.75
CA GLY A 131 -1.04 37.15 -22.24
C GLY A 131 -0.09 38.26 -21.83
N HIS A 132 0.96 38.48 -22.61
CA HIS A 132 1.36 39.81 -23.09
C HIS A 132 2.36 39.66 -24.24
N GLY A 133 1.81 39.51 -25.46
CA GLY A 133 2.57 39.73 -26.68
C GLY A 133 3.07 41.18 -26.71
N GLY A 134 4.38 41.35 -26.57
CA GLY A 134 5.03 42.64 -26.61
C GLY A 134 4.93 43.28 -27.98
N HIS A 135 4.24 44.41 -28.08
CA HIS A 135 4.46 45.37 -29.16
C HIS A 135 5.54 46.38 -28.74
N ARG A 136 6.70 46.26 -29.38
CA ARG A 136 7.66 47.36 -29.51
C ARG A 136 7.14 48.35 -30.57
N GLY A 137 7.26 49.64 -30.29
CA GLY A 137 7.02 50.76 -31.21
C GLY A 137 6.45 51.93 -30.42
N GLY A 138 7.23 52.95 -30.08
CA GLY A 138 7.60 54.01 -31.02
C GLY A 138 6.64 55.18 -30.75
N GLY A 139 7.11 56.21 -30.05
CA GLY A 139 6.29 57.37 -29.75
C GLY A 139 5.92 58.15 -31.00
N HIS A 140 4.74 58.76 -31.03
CA HIS A 140 4.44 60.03 -31.70
C HIS A 140 3.09 60.55 -31.20
N GLU A 141 3.05 61.85 -30.92
CA GLU A 141 1.87 62.67 -30.65
C GLU A 141 0.97 62.79 -31.89
N GLY A 142 -0.33 63.07 -31.69
CA GLY A 142 -1.17 63.69 -32.72
C GLY A 142 -2.65 63.29 -32.71
N GLY A 143 -3.49 64.19 -32.16
CA GLY A 143 -4.76 64.72 -32.69
C GLY A 143 -5.80 63.86 -33.45
N HIS A 144 -7.06 64.23 -33.15
CA HIS A 144 -8.27 64.28 -34.02
C HIS A 144 -9.45 63.33 -33.70
N GLU A 145 -10.45 63.99 -33.10
CA GLU A 145 -11.90 63.94 -33.32
C GLU A 145 -12.47 63.11 -34.49
N GLY A 146 -13.63 62.48 -34.24
CA GLY A 146 -14.76 62.54 -35.20
C GLY A 146 -15.56 61.26 -35.45
N HIS A 147 -16.87 61.34 -35.15
CA HIS A 147 -18.02 60.61 -35.76
C HIS A 147 -18.18 59.11 -35.41
N GLY A 148 -19.36 58.54 -35.13
CA GLY A 148 -20.75 58.96 -35.30
C GLY A 148 -21.54 57.90 -36.09
N GLY A 149 -22.56 57.28 -35.48
CA GLY A 149 -23.78 56.83 -36.18
C GLY A 149 -24.03 55.31 -36.41
N HIS A 150 -25.19 54.86 -35.91
CA HIS A 150 -26.25 53.99 -36.50
C HIS A 150 -25.85 52.67 -37.23
N GLY A 151 -26.52 51.52 -37.13
CA GLY A 151 -27.87 51.13 -36.73
C GLY A 151 -28.34 49.98 -37.66
N GLY A 152 -29.10 49.01 -37.14
CA GLY A 152 -30.07 48.17 -37.86
C GLY A 152 -29.58 47.10 -38.86
N GLY A 153 -30.11 45.88 -38.74
CA GLY A 153 -30.00 44.85 -39.77
C GLY A 153 -30.52 43.48 -39.33
N ASP A 154 -31.85 43.29 -39.41
CA ASP A 154 -32.47 41.97 -39.48
C ASP A 154 -32.14 41.30 -40.82
N GLY A 155 -31.95 39.97 -40.81
CA GLY A 155 -32.05 39.16 -42.03
C GLY A 155 -31.30 37.84 -42.02
N GLY A 156 -32.04 36.74 -42.16
CA GLY A 156 -31.56 35.56 -42.89
C GLY A 156 -31.34 34.31 -42.06
N GLY A 157 -32.30 33.38 -42.11
CA GLY A 157 -32.15 32.02 -41.61
C GLY A 157 -31.24 31.16 -42.50
N HIS A 158 -30.49 30.28 -41.85
CA HIS A 158 -29.90 29.04 -42.39
C HIS A 158 -29.88 28.10 -41.17
N GLY A 159 -30.55 26.96 -41.18
CA GLY A 159 -30.14 25.79 -41.94
C GLY A 159 -29.78 24.72 -40.91
N ASP A 160 -30.65 23.72 -40.80
CA ASP A 160 -30.43 22.47 -40.08
C ASP A 160 -29.07 21.86 -40.43
N HIS A 161 -28.22 21.65 -39.42
CA HIS A 161 -27.12 20.68 -39.48
C HIS A 161 -26.89 20.09 -38.09
N GLY A 162 -27.40 18.87 -37.93
CA GLY A 162 -27.00 17.95 -36.88
C GLY A 162 -25.47 17.79 -36.81
N GLY A 163 -24.97 17.87 -35.59
CA GLY A 163 -23.57 17.67 -35.27
C GLY A 163 -23.42 17.82 -33.76
N HIS A 164 -23.52 16.70 -33.04
CA HIS A 164 -23.17 16.62 -31.63
C HIS A 164 -21.66 16.85 -31.47
N GLY A 165 -21.23 18.11 -31.58
CA GLY A 165 -19.90 18.56 -31.21
C GLY A 165 -19.85 18.64 -29.70
N GLY A 166 -19.13 17.72 -29.07
CA GLY A 166 -18.82 17.76 -27.64
C GLY A 166 -18.28 19.14 -27.29
N MET A 167 -19.03 19.88 -26.47
CA MET A 167 -18.62 21.18 -25.96
C MET A 167 -17.35 20.97 -25.13
N ARG A 168 -16.21 21.44 -25.64
CA ARG A 168 -14.95 21.48 -24.90
C ARG A 168 -15.02 22.61 -23.87
N MET A 169 -14.47 22.35 -22.69
CA MET A 169 -14.31 23.39 -21.67
C MET A 169 -13.21 24.39 -22.09
N PRO A 170 -13.21 25.63 -21.57
CA PRO A 170 -12.05 26.51 -21.64
C PRO A 170 -10.84 25.78 -21.06
N GLY A 171 -9.75 25.65 -21.83
CA GLY A 171 -8.57 24.85 -21.48
C GLY A 171 -8.40 23.53 -22.24
N GLY A 172 -9.29 23.19 -23.19
CA GLY A 172 -9.05 22.11 -24.15
C GLY A 172 -9.19 20.68 -23.61
N LEU A 173 -9.59 20.52 -22.35
CA LEU A 173 -9.90 19.24 -21.74
C LEU A 173 -11.22 18.70 -22.30
N MET A 174 -11.21 17.42 -22.70
CA MET A 174 -12.43 16.71 -23.09
C MET A 174 -13.33 16.58 -21.86
N MET A 175 -14.64 16.75 -22.07
CA MET A 175 -15.63 16.44 -21.03
C MET A 175 -15.52 14.96 -20.64
N ALA A 176 -15.74 14.65 -19.36
CA ALA A 176 -15.85 13.26 -18.91
C ALA A 176 -17.02 12.56 -19.64
N ASP A 177 -16.85 11.28 -19.94
CA ASP A 177 -17.91 10.46 -20.52
C ASP A 177 -19.08 10.36 -19.52
N ARG A 178 -20.31 10.38 -20.03
CA ARG A 178 -21.52 10.28 -19.22
C ARG A 178 -22.24 8.96 -19.49
N ALA A 179 -22.56 8.22 -18.45
CA ALA A 179 -23.43 7.04 -18.55
C ALA A 179 -24.71 7.23 -17.71
N GLU A 180 -25.76 6.51 -18.08
CA GLU A 180 -27.04 6.55 -17.37
C GLU A 180 -26.87 5.94 -15.97
N ASP A 181 -27.34 6.66 -14.95
CA ASP A 181 -27.39 6.22 -13.56
C ASP A 181 -28.75 5.57 -13.21
N ARG A 182 -28.83 4.92 -12.04
CA ARG A 182 -29.99 4.21 -11.47
C ARG A 182 -31.27 5.05 -11.43
N ASP A 183 -31.16 6.38 -11.36
CA ASP A 183 -32.28 7.32 -11.28
C ASP A 183 -32.55 8.09 -12.59
N GLY A 184 -31.83 7.75 -13.67
CA GLY A 184 -31.93 8.42 -14.96
C GLY A 184 -31.10 9.71 -15.09
N LEU A 185 -30.29 10.06 -14.09
CA LEU A 185 -29.30 11.14 -14.21
C LEU A 185 -28.06 10.66 -14.94
N LYS A 186 -27.51 11.51 -15.82
CA LYS A 186 -26.24 11.24 -16.51
C LYS A 186 -25.09 11.72 -15.63
N LEU A 187 -24.47 10.81 -14.87
CA LEU A 187 -23.30 11.12 -14.06
C LEU A 187 -22.01 10.95 -14.87
N ASP A 188 -21.03 11.78 -14.55
CA ASP A 188 -19.69 11.71 -15.13
C ASP A 188 -19.00 10.41 -14.67
N VAL A 189 -18.36 9.72 -15.62
CA VAL A 189 -17.59 8.51 -15.40
C VAL A 189 -16.15 8.92 -15.08
N LEU A 190 -15.69 8.56 -13.89
CA LEU A 190 -14.35 8.87 -13.41
C LEU A 190 -13.51 7.61 -13.27
N HIS A 191 -12.31 7.62 -13.85
CA HIS A 191 -11.32 6.58 -13.65
C HIS A 191 -10.39 7.00 -12.51
N VAL A 192 -10.55 6.37 -11.35
CA VAL A 192 -9.82 6.75 -10.13
C VAL A 192 -9.03 5.55 -9.61
N PRO A 193 -7.69 5.58 -9.67
CA PRO A 193 -6.87 4.59 -8.98
C PRO A 193 -6.88 4.85 -7.47
N LEU A 194 -7.16 3.80 -6.69
CA LEU A 194 -7.04 3.81 -5.23
C LEU A 194 -5.70 3.20 -4.83
N GLY A 195 -4.90 3.95 -4.07
CA GLY A 195 -3.51 3.59 -3.77
C GLY A 195 -2.52 4.20 -4.76
N PRO A 196 -1.23 3.85 -4.70
CA PRO A 196 -0.59 2.87 -3.81
C PRO A 196 -0.21 3.42 -2.43
N VAL A 197 -0.42 4.72 -2.19
CA VAL A 197 0.11 5.48 -1.03
C VAL A 197 -0.96 6.10 -0.14
N LEU A 198 -2.20 5.59 -0.19
CA LEU A 198 -3.30 6.11 0.61
C LEU A 198 -3.12 5.80 2.11
N PRO A 199 -3.41 6.72 3.04
CA PRO A 199 -3.37 6.45 4.48
C PRO A 199 -4.30 5.30 4.88
N GLY A 200 -3.79 4.35 5.67
CA GLY A 200 -4.53 3.17 6.11
C GLY A 200 -4.75 2.11 5.01
N TRP A 201 -4.24 2.33 3.81
CA TRP A 201 -4.34 1.40 2.68
C TRP A 201 -3.19 0.38 2.68
N PRO A 202 -3.40 -0.85 2.15
CA PRO A 202 -2.30 -1.79 1.97
C PRO A 202 -1.23 -1.23 1.04
N ALA A 203 0.02 -1.23 1.53
CA ALA A 203 1.15 -0.57 0.87
C ALA A 203 1.42 -1.17 -0.52
N GLY A 204 1.41 -0.33 -1.57
CA GLY A 204 1.67 -0.82 -2.93
C GLY A 204 0.48 -1.52 -3.60
N LEU A 205 -0.68 -1.63 -2.95
CA LEU A 205 -1.89 -2.10 -3.62
C LEU A 205 -2.48 -0.97 -4.46
N VAL A 206 -2.82 -1.25 -5.71
CA VAL A 206 -3.59 -0.36 -6.58
C VAL A 206 -4.91 -1.04 -6.92
N VAL A 207 -6.02 -0.34 -6.66
CA VAL A 207 -7.34 -0.73 -7.14
C VAL A 207 -7.83 0.31 -8.13
N ASP A 208 -7.80 -0.03 -9.41
CA ASP A 208 -8.29 0.80 -10.51
C ASP A 208 -9.82 0.77 -10.49
N THR A 209 -10.46 1.89 -10.17
CA THR A 209 -11.93 1.98 -10.10
C THR A 209 -12.50 2.83 -11.22
N VAL A 210 -13.70 2.46 -11.65
CA VAL A 210 -14.57 3.30 -12.47
C VAL A 210 -15.71 3.75 -11.56
N LEU A 211 -15.82 5.05 -11.32
CA LEU A 211 -16.83 5.67 -10.47
C LEU A 211 -17.88 6.38 -11.32
N GLN A 212 -19.12 6.36 -10.84
CA GLN A 212 -20.17 7.29 -11.26
C GLN A 212 -20.69 7.98 -10.00
N GLY A 213 -20.44 9.29 -9.88
CA GLY A 213 -20.56 9.97 -8.59
C GLY A 213 -19.53 9.39 -7.61
N ASP A 214 -20.00 8.90 -6.45
CA ASP A 214 -19.20 8.22 -5.45
C ASP A 214 -19.34 6.69 -5.48
N VAL A 215 -20.16 6.14 -6.38
CA VAL A 215 -20.42 4.70 -6.47
C VAL A 215 -19.44 4.03 -7.43
N VAL A 216 -18.83 2.94 -6.98
CA VAL A 216 -17.97 2.08 -7.80
C VAL A 216 -18.82 1.26 -8.76
N GLN A 217 -18.51 1.34 -10.05
CA GLN A 217 -19.16 0.55 -11.10
C GLN A 217 -18.32 -0.65 -11.51
N ARG A 218 -17.00 -0.47 -11.53
CA ARG A 218 -16.02 -1.52 -11.83
C ARG A 218 -14.78 -1.32 -10.99
N ALA A 219 -14.12 -2.42 -10.68
CA ALA A 219 -12.83 -2.43 -10.00
C ALA A 219 -11.89 -3.44 -10.68
N GLY A 220 -10.59 -3.16 -10.62
CA GLY A 220 -9.52 -4.09 -10.95
C GLY A 220 -8.39 -3.90 -9.94
N GLY A 221 -7.73 -4.98 -9.51
CA GLY A 221 -6.74 -4.94 -8.43
C GLY A 221 -5.39 -5.47 -8.88
N ARG A 222 -4.31 -4.77 -8.49
CA ARG A 222 -2.93 -5.22 -8.69
C ARG A 222 -2.03 -4.76 -7.55
N ALA A 223 -0.98 -5.51 -7.27
CA ALA A 223 0.09 -5.08 -6.38
C ALA A 223 1.25 -4.51 -7.22
N LEU A 224 1.86 -3.43 -6.74
CA LEU A 224 3.10 -2.92 -7.32
C LEU A 224 4.26 -3.87 -7.02
N PRO A 225 5.19 -4.06 -7.98
CA PRO A 225 6.39 -4.83 -7.73
C PRO A 225 7.30 -4.09 -6.74
N SER A 226 8.10 -4.86 -6.01
CA SER A 226 9.21 -4.30 -5.24
C SER A 226 10.35 -3.86 -6.16
N ALA A 227 11.16 -2.90 -5.70
CA ALA A 227 12.32 -2.40 -6.46
C ALA A 227 13.45 -3.44 -6.59
N GLY A 228 13.49 -4.43 -5.70
CA GLY A 228 14.53 -5.46 -5.67
C GLY A 228 14.03 -6.79 -5.12
N PRO A 229 14.93 -7.78 -4.95
CA PRO A 229 14.59 -9.07 -4.40
C PRO A 229 13.97 -8.92 -3.00
N VAL A 230 12.76 -9.43 -2.84
CA VAL A 230 12.06 -9.44 -1.55
C VAL A 230 12.27 -10.79 -0.88
N GLY A 231 12.54 -10.77 0.42
CA GLY A 231 12.47 -11.98 1.24
C GLY A 231 11.03 -12.50 1.36
N PRO A 232 10.81 -13.57 2.14
CA PRO A 232 9.46 -14.05 2.42
C PRO A 232 8.60 -12.93 3.02
N PRO A 233 7.28 -12.88 2.72
CA PRO A 233 6.37 -11.89 3.28
C PRO A 233 6.45 -11.83 4.80
N PHE A 234 6.43 -10.62 5.37
CA PHE A 234 6.69 -10.42 6.80
C PHE A 234 5.72 -11.16 7.71
N TRP A 235 4.47 -11.37 7.27
CA TRP A 235 3.41 -12.06 8.01
C TRP A 235 3.20 -13.54 7.61
N GLN A 236 4.03 -14.11 6.73
CA GLN A 236 3.90 -15.50 6.27
C GLN A 236 4.03 -16.53 7.40
N ALA A 237 3.07 -17.44 7.55
CA ALA A 237 2.99 -18.42 8.64
C ALA A 237 4.34 -19.07 9.07
N ASP A 238 5.07 -19.62 8.12
CA ASP A 238 6.29 -20.43 8.35
C ASP A 238 7.61 -19.64 8.30
N GLY A 239 7.54 -18.31 8.28
CA GLY A 239 8.73 -17.47 8.25
C GLY A 239 9.55 -17.53 9.54
N ASP A 240 10.88 -17.41 9.42
CA ASP A 240 11.79 -17.27 10.56
C ASP A 240 11.64 -15.88 11.20
N HIS A 241 10.72 -15.79 12.17
CA HIS A 241 10.43 -14.56 12.88
C HIS A 241 10.84 -14.69 14.35
N PRO A 242 11.52 -13.69 14.96
CA PRO A 242 11.97 -13.75 16.35
C PRO A 242 10.83 -13.75 17.39
N VAL A 243 9.58 -13.58 16.94
CA VAL A 243 8.39 -13.49 17.79
C VAL A 243 7.60 -14.79 17.62
N PRO A 244 7.13 -15.43 18.70
CA PRO A 244 6.40 -16.69 18.62
C PRO A 244 5.17 -16.60 17.70
N PRO A 245 4.78 -17.70 17.02
CA PRO A 245 3.70 -17.71 16.03
C PRO A 245 2.36 -17.13 16.53
N GLY A 246 1.97 -17.41 17.78
CA GLY A 246 0.76 -16.85 18.39
C GLY A 246 0.83 -15.33 18.54
N ALA A 247 1.88 -14.81 19.17
CA ALA A 247 2.09 -13.37 19.32
C ALA A 247 2.22 -12.64 17.97
N ARG A 248 2.83 -13.28 16.98
CA ARG A 248 2.91 -12.77 15.60
C ARG A 248 1.55 -12.70 14.91
N THR A 249 0.73 -13.74 15.05
CA THR A 249 -0.66 -13.74 14.54
C THR A 249 -1.48 -12.63 15.19
N ALA A 250 -1.38 -12.49 16.51
CA ALA A 250 -2.02 -11.39 17.25
C ALA A 250 -1.55 -10.00 16.75
N ALA A 251 -0.25 -9.83 16.54
CA ALA A 251 0.32 -8.59 16.00
C ALA A 251 -0.19 -8.29 14.57
N CYS A 252 -0.28 -9.29 13.69
CA CYS A 252 -0.82 -9.14 12.34
C CYS A 252 -2.30 -8.71 12.36
N HIS A 253 -3.13 -9.33 13.21
CA HIS A 253 -4.53 -8.92 13.35
C HIS A 253 -4.66 -7.51 13.94
N LEU A 254 -3.81 -7.12 14.89
CA LEU A 254 -3.77 -5.75 15.41
C LEU A 254 -3.31 -4.73 14.36
N ASP A 255 -2.40 -5.09 13.47
CA ASP A 255 -2.00 -4.27 12.32
C ASP A 255 -3.17 -4.08 11.34
N SER A 256 -3.89 -5.16 11.03
CA SER A 256 -5.09 -5.17 10.18
C SER A 256 -6.21 -4.30 10.77
N LEU A 257 -6.50 -4.47 12.07
CA LEU A 257 -7.42 -3.64 12.83
C LEU A 257 -6.98 -2.18 12.86
N GLY A 258 -5.68 -1.91 12.98
CA GLY A 258 -5.12 -0.57 12.94
C GLY A 258 -5.43 0.17 11.63
N ARG A 259 -5.24 -0.50 10.48
CA ARG A 259 -5.61 0.03 9.15
C ARG A 259 -7.10 0.30 9.02
N LEU A 260 -7.94 -0.70 9.35
CA LEU A 260 -9.40 -0.57 9.29
C LEU A 260 -9.92 0.55 10.19
N LEU A 261 -9.42 0.66 11.42
CA LEU A 261 -9.82 1.71 12.38
C LEU A 261 -9.33 3.09 11.95
N THR A 262 -8.20 3.19 11.23
CA THR A 262 -7.76 4.45 10.63
C THR A 262 -8.73 4.89 9.54
N LEU A 263 -9.17 4.00 8.64
CA LEU A 263 -10.15 4.33 7.59
C LEU A 263 -11.55 4.61 8.15
N ALA A 264 -11.94 3.95 9.24
CA ALA A 264 -13.19 4.22 9.94
C ALA A 264 -13.13 5.48 10.84
N GLU A 265 -12.10 6.31 10.69
CA GLU A 265 -11.89 7.56 11.43
C GLU A 265 -11.87 7.38 12.96
N ARG A 266 -11.37 6.24 13.44
CA ARG A 266 -11.24 5.90 14.86
C ARG A 266 -9.79 5.97 15.33
N GLU A 267 -9.20 7.16 15.23
CA GLU A 267 -7.76 7.39 15.48
C GLU A 267 -7.25 6.83 16.82
N ASP A 268 -7.97 7.09 17.93
CA ASP A 268 -7.57 6.60 19.26
C ASP A 268 -7.55 5.07 19.35
N ALA A 269 -8.53 4.42 18.71
CA ALA A 269 -8.63 2.98 18.68
C ALA A 269 -7.53 2.39 17.80
N ALA A 270 -7.28 3.00 16.64
CA ALA A 270 -6.19 2.63 15.73
C ALA A 270 -4.81 2.78 16.39
N ALA A 271 -4.59 3.87 17.13
CA ALA A 271 -3.37 4.07 17.90
C ALA A 271 -3.23 3.02 19.02
N GLY A 272 -4.34 2.62 19.65
CA GLY A 272 -4.35 1.50 20.60
C GLY A 272 -3.95 0.16 19.98
N ALA A 273 -4.46 -0.14 18.78
CA ALA A 273 -4.09 -1.35 18.05
C ALA A 273 -2.58 -1.38 17.73
N ARG A 274 -2.05 -0.27 17.20
CA ARG A 274 -0.61 -0.12 16.90
C ARG A 274 0.25 -0.28 18.15
N ARG A 275 -0.10 0.36 19.27
CA ARG A 275 0.65 0.21 20.53
C ARG A 275 0.70 -1.24 21.02
N LEU A 276 -0.42 -1.96 20.97
CA LEU A 276 -0.48 -3.37 21.39
C LEU A 276 0.34 -4.26 20.44
N ARG A 277 0.26 -4.01 19.12
CA ARG A 277 1.08 -4.69 18.11
C ARG A 277 2.57 -4.47 18.38
N ASP A 278 2.98 -3.21 18.59
CA ASP A 278 4.39 -2.86 18.74
C ASP A 278 5.00 -3.48 20.02
N ARG A 279 4.22 -3.60 21.10
CA ARG A 279 4.61 -4.33 22.32
C ARG A 279 4.87 -5.82 22.07
N LEU A 280 4.00 -6.48 21.29
CA LEU A 280 4.20 -7.89 20.90
C LEU A 280 5.46 -8.05 20.04
N LEU A 281 5.67 -7.14 19.09
CA LEU A 281 6.85 -7.16 18.22
C LEU A 281 8.14 -6.83 18.98
N ALA A 282 8.05 -6.07 20.07
CA ALA A 282 9.16 -5.82 21.00
C ALA A 282 9.45 -7.00 21.94
N GLY A 283 8.69 -8.10 21.86
CA GLY A 283 8.88 -9.31 22.65
C GLY A 283 8.29 -9.24 24.07
N GLU A 284 7.36 -8.31 24.33
CA GLU A 284 6.66 -8.29 25.61
C GLU A 284 5.81 -9.57 25.81
N PRO A 285 5.77 -10.15 27.02
CA PRO A 285 4.98 -11.36 27.27
C PRO A 285 3.51 -11.20 26.89
N ALA A 286 2.97 -12.20 26.18
CA ALA A 286 1.59 -12.16 25.67
C ALA A 286 0.54 -11.90 26.76
N GLU A 287 0.73 -12.44 27.97
CA GLU A 287 -0.18 -12.25 29.11
C GLU A 287 -0.25 -10.78 29.57
N ALA A 288 0.89 -10.08 29.56
CA ALA A 288 0.94 -8.66 29.90
C ALA A 288 0.21 -7.81 28.86
N VAL A 289 0.43 -8.09 27.57
CA VAL A 289 -0.29 -7.42 26.48
C VAL A 289 -1.79 -7.73 26.52
N ARG A 290 -2.17 -8.97 26.85
CA ARG A 290 -3.56 -9.43 26.95
C ARG A 290 -4.35 -8.65 28.00
N THR A 291 -3.71 -8.33 29.12
CA THR A 291 -4.30 -7.53 30.21
C THR A 291 -4.81 -6.19 29.70
N ASP A 292 -4.03 -5.50 28.87
CA ASP A 292 -4.41 -4.20 28.29
C ASP A 292 -5.30 -4.34 27.04
N PHE A 293 -5.15 -5.44 26.29
CA PHE A 293 -5.99 -5.75 25.14
C PHE A 293 -7.46 -5.93 25.54
N GLY A 294 -7.77 -6.58 26.67
CA GLY A 294 -9.16 -6.84 27.08
C GLY A 294 -10.04 -5.58 27.20
N PRO A 295 -9.64 -4.55 27.97
CA PRO A 295 -10.33 -3.26 28.01
C PRO A 295 -10.41 -2.55 26.65
N TRP A 296 -9.34 -2.58 25.86
CA TRP A 296 -9.31 -1.98 24.53
C TRP A 296 -10.31 -2.67 23.57
N ARG A 297 -10.27 -4.00 23.48
CA ARG A 297 -11.18 -4.84 22.70
C ARG A 297 -12.64 -4.52 23.02
N ARG A 298 -12.99 -4.51 24.30
CA ARG A 298 -14.37 -4.21 24.76
C ARG A 298 -14.87 -2.84 24.33
N ARG A 299 -13.97 -1.85 24.21
CA ARG A 299 -14.31 -0.51 23.70
C ARG A 299 -14.60 -0.54 22.20
N VAL A 300 -13.77 -1.26 21.44
CA VAL A 300 -13.95 -1.43 19.99
C VAL A 300 -15.25 -2.21 19.69
N GLU A 301 -15.49 -3.33 20.37
CA GLU A 301 -16.69 -4.17 20.16
C GLU A 301 -18.01 -3.44 20.41
N ARG A 302 -18.02 -2.51 21.38
CA ARG A 302 -19.20 -1.72 21.76
C ARG A 302 -19.41 -0.46 20.92
N SER A 303 -18.50 -0.17 19.99
CA SER A 303 -18.59 1.00 19.14
C SER A 303 -19.75 0.89 18.14
N ARG A 304 -20.86 1.57 18.42
CA ARG A 304 -22.01 1.61 17.49
C ARG A 304 -21.67 2.27 16.17
N MET A 305 -20.90 3.37 16.20
CA MET A 305 -20.46 4.04 14.97
C MET A 305 -19.61 3.14 14.07
N LEU A 306 -18.73 2.32 14.65
CA LEU A 306 -17.93 1.39 13.86
C LEU A 306 -18.81 0.34 13.18
N ARG A 307 -19.79 -0.23 13.91
CA ARG A 307 -20.76 -1.16 13.35
C ARG A 307 -21.58 -0.51 12.25
N TRP A 308 -22.14 0.67 12.48
CA TRP A 308 -22.88 1.39 11.45
C TRP A 308 -22.05 1.68 10.19
N ALA A 309 -20.75 1.96 10.35
CA ALA A 309 -19.85 2.18 9.22
C ALA A 309 -19.45 0.89 8.49
N THR A 310 -19.62 -0.30 9.07
CA THR A 310 -19.09 -1.58 8.52
C THR A 310 -20.15 -2.68 8.32
N ASP A 311 -21.34 -2.53 8.88
CA ASP A 311 -22.44 -3.49 8.75
C ASP A 311 -22.89 -3.58 7.29
N GLY A 312 -23.04 -4.80 6.78
CA GLY A 312 -23.48 -5.08 5.42
C GLY A 312 -22.43 -4.85 4.32
N ILE A 313 -21.24 -4.32 4.63
CA ILE A 313 -20.21 -4.06 3.62
C ILE A 313 -19.52 -5.37 3.18
N GLY A 314 -19.60 -5.66 1.89
CA GLY A 314 -18.91 -6.77 1.23
C GLY A 314 -19.21 -8.12 1.89
N VAL A 315 -20.48 -8.49 1.91
CA VAL A 315 -20.96 -9.82 2.34
C VAL A 315 -20.32 -10.89 1.46
N LEU A 316 -19.41 -11.69 2.03
CA LEU A 316 -18.76 -12.79 1.33
C LEU A 316 -19.57 -14.07 1.54
N THR A 317 -20.25 -14.55 0.50
CA THR A 317 -21.00 -15.81 0.64
C THR A 317 -20.03 -17.00 0.75
N PRO A 318 -20.41 -18.09 1.41
CA PRO A 318 -19.57 -19.30 1.44
C PRO A 318 -19.26 -19.86 0.04
N ALA A 319 -20.18 -19.73 -0.92
CA ALA A 319 -19.97 -20.16 -2.28
C ALA A 319 -18.91 -19.30 -3.00
N ASP A 320 -18.97 -17.99 -2.83
CA ASP A 320 -17.98 -17.06 -3.39
C ASP A 320 -16.61 -17.25 -2.74
N ALA A 321 -16.57 -17.48 -1.42
CA ALA A 321 -15.33 -17.76 -0.72
C ALA A 321 -14.61 -18.99 -1.30
N VAL A 322 -15.35 -20.08 -1.58
CA VAL A 322 -14.77 -21.28 -2.21
C VAL A 322 -14.32 -20.98 -3.65
N ARG A 323 -15.18 -20.33 -4.45
CA ARG A 323 -14.88 -20.00 -5.85
C ARG A 323 -13.65 -19.11 -6.00
N LEU A 324 -13.47 -18.17 -5.07
CA LEU A 324 -12.37 -17.20 -5.07
C LEU A 324 -11.15 -17.66 -4.27
N GLY A 325 -11.18 -18.87 -3.70
CA GLY A 325 -10.07 -19.39 -2.89
C GLY A 325 -9.82 -18.59 -1.60
N VAL A 326 -10.83 -17.90 -1.07
CA VAL A 326 -10.73 -17.16 0.19
C VAL A 326 -10.74 -18.15 1.35
N SER A 327 -9.82 -17.97 2.30
CA SER A 327 -9.75 -18.76 3.52
C SER A 327 -9.42 -17.89 4.74
N GLY A 328 -8.96 -18.49 5.84
CA GLY A 328 -8.51 -17.72 7.00
C GLY A 328 -9.63 -17.05 7.81
N PRO A 329 -9.36 -15.89 8.45
CA PRO A 329 -10.33 -15.20 9.29
C PRO A 329 -11.58 -14.75 8.54
N ALA A 330 -11.47 -14.45 7.25
CA ALA A 330 -12.59 -13.96 6.43
C ALA A 330 -13.73 -14.98 6.34
N VAL A 331 -13.42 -16.28 6.20
CA VAL A 331 -14.41 -17.36 6.14
C VAL A 331 -14.84 -17.87 7.52
N ARG A 332 -14.00 -17.69 8.55
CA ARG A 332 -14.32 -18.03 9.95
C ARG A 332 -15.16 -16.96 10.64
N ALA A 333 -15.32 -15.80 10.01
CA ALA A 333 -16.24 -14.77 10.45
C ALA A 333 -17.65 -15.34 10.56
N ARG A 334 -18.46 -14.84 11.49
CA ARG A 334 -19.84 -15.30 11.61
C ARG A 334 -20.69 -14.72 10.46
N PRO A 335 -21.79 -15.36 10.07
CA PRO A 335 -22.77 -14.73 9.19
C PRO A 335 -23.15 -13.33 9.69
N PRO A 336 -23.27 -12.32 8.80
CA PRO A 336 -23.34 -12.45 7.34
C PRO A 336 -21.98 -12.47 6.62
N HIS A 337 -20.84 -12.51 7.31
CA HIS A 337 -19.49 -12.40 6.71
C HIS A 337 -19.27 -11.05 6.01
N ASP A 338 -19.82 -9.98 6.57
CA ASP A 338 -19.52 -8.60 6.18
C ASP A 338 -18.25 -8.07 6.87
N ALA A 339 -17.91 -6.81 6.62
CA ALA A 339 -16.76 -6.17 7.25
C ALA A 339 -16.84 -6.20 8.79
N THR A 340 -18.04 -6.03 9.36
CA THR A 340 -18.28 -6.15 10.80
C THR A 340 -17.89 -7.51 11.35
N ALA A 341 -18.38 -8.58 10.71
CA ALA A 341 -18.09 -9.94 11.12
C ALA A 341 -16.59 -10.25 11.02
N ARG A 342 -15.90 -9.74 9.99
CA ARG A 342 -14.46 -9.94 9.79
C ARG A 342 -13.62 -9.28 10.88
N TRP A 343 -13.84 -7.99 11.19
CA TRP A 343 -13.03 -7.34 12.23
C TRP A 343 -13.34 -7.88 13.64
N LEU A 344 -14.57 -8.33 13.90
CA LEU A 344 -14.89 -9.06 15.13
C LEU A 344 -14.14 -10.39 15.22
N ARG A 345 -13.99 -11.11 14.10
CA ARG A 345 -13.21 -12.36 14.08
C ARG A 345 -11.75 -12.11 14.41
N TRP A 346 -11.13 -11.05 13.88
CA TRP A 346 -9.77 -10.66 14.25
C TRP A 346 -9.63 -10.42 15.76
N LEU A 347 -10.56 -9.71 16.40
CA LEU A 347 -10.51 -9.49 17.86
C LEU A 347 -10.57 -10.79 18.67
N VAL A 348 -11.38 -11.76 18.24
CA VAL A 348 -11.46 -13.06 18.92
C VAL A 348 -10.17 -13.86 18.69
N GLU A 349 -9.64 -13.91 17.47
CA GLU A 349 -8.38 -14.64 17.18
C GLU A 349 -7.18 -13.99 17.85
N THR A 350 -7.15 -12.66 18.00
CA THR A 350 -6.11 -11.98 18.79
C THR A 350 -6.15 -12.44 20.25
N ASP A 351 -7.32 -12.53 20.88
CA ASP A 351 -7.43 -12.99 22.27
C ASP A 351 -7.02 -14.46 22.43
N GLU A 352 -7.46 -15.32 21.52
CA GLU A 352 -7.09 -16.74 21.49
C GLU A 352 -5.57 -16.90 21.37
N ALA A 353 -4.95 -16.15 20.45
CA ALA A 353 -3.50 -16.19 20.26
C ALA A 353 -2.72 -15.64 21.47
N LEU A 354 -3.22 -14.58 22.12
CA LEU A 354 -2.63 -14.04 23.34
C LEU A 354 -2.80 -14.98 24.55
N ALA A 355 -3.83 -15.82 24.56
CA ALA A 355 -4.06 -16.84 25.58
C ALA A 355 -3.20 -18.11 25.40
N GLY A 356 -2.29 -18.12 24.42
CA GLY A 356 -1.47 -19.29 24.09
C GLY A 356 -2.18 -20.33 23.22
N GLY A 357 -3.29 -19.94 22.56
CA GLY A 357 -3.93 -20.77 21.54
C GLY A 357 -3.01 -21.06 20.37
N GLN A 358 -3.21 -22.21 19.73
CA GLN A 358 -2.45 -22.60 18.55
C GLN A 358 -2.69 -21.61 17.41
N ALA A 359 -1.61 -21.11 16.81
CA ALA A 359 -1.70 -20.26 15.63
C ALA A 359 -2.41 -21.03 14.49
N PRO A 360 -3.29 -20.39 13.70
CA PRO A 360 -3.92 -21.03 12.55
C PRO A 360 -2.84 -21.56 11.59
N GLY A 361 -2.96 -22.81 11.13
CA GLY A 361 -1.95 -23.43 10.26
C GLY A 361 -1.77 -22.76 8.90
N GLY A 362 -2.67 -21.86 8.49
CA GLY A 362 -2.53 -21.03 7.27
C GLY A 362 -1.93 -19.65 7.55
N GLY A 363 -1.63 -19.32 8.80
CA GLY A 363 -1.25 -17.96 9.17
C GLY A 363 -2.43 -16.97 9.17
N PRO A 364 -2.12 -15.68 9.31
CA PRO A 364 -3.13 -14.64 9.59
C PRO A 364 -4.02 -14.29 8.39
N ARG A 365 -3.62 -14.64 7.16
CA ARG A 365 -4.39 -14.40 5.93
C ARG A 365 -5.18 -15.62 5.43
N GLY A 366 -4.84 -16.81 5.92
CA GLY A 366 -5.41 -18.06 5.45
C GLY A 366 -4.43 -18.91 4.64
N HIS A 367 -4.87 -20.06 4.18
CA HIS A 367 -4.01 -21.02 3.51
C HIS A 367 -3.79 -20.65 2.05
N ARG A 368 -2.65 -21.08 1.48
CA ARG A 368 -2.46 -21.11 0.04
C ARG A 368 -3.57 -21.92 -0.62
N ALA A 369 -3.99 -21.48 -1.80
CA ALA A 369 -4.94 -22.23 -2.62
C ALA A 369 -4.27 -23.49 -3.21
N PRO A 370 -5.06 -24.48 -3.68
CA PRO A 370 -4.52 -25.71 -4.24
C PRO A 370 -3.60 -25.53 -5.45
N ASP A 371 -3.75 -24.43 -6.18
CA ASP A 371 -2.92 -24.01 -7.32
C ASP A 371 -1.59 -23.35 -6.89
N GLY A 372 -1.32 -23.24 -5.58
CA GLY A 372 -0.13 -22.60 -5.02
C GLY A 372 -0.27 -21.09 -4.80
N SER A 373 -1.38 -20.48 -5.26
CA SER A 373 -1.62 -19.05 -5.12
C SER A 373 -1.64 -18.63 -3.64
N PRO A 374 -1.04 -17.47 -3.28
CA PRO A 374 -1.04 -16.97 -1.91
C PRO A 374 -2.46 -16.62 -1.45
N PRO A 375 -2.76 -16.68 -0.14
CA PRO A 375 -4.09 -16.38 0.39
C PRO A 375 -4.55 -14.95 0.06
N SER A 376 -3.62 -13.98 0.00
CA SER A 376 -3.95 -12.61 -0.41
C SER A 376 -4.49 -12.48 -1.83
N ARG A 377 -4.27 -13.47 -2.71
CA ARG A 377 -4.84 -13.47 -4.06
C ARG A 377 -6.35 -13.56 -4.01
N GLY A 378 -6.89 -14.55 -3.30
CA GLY A 378 -8.33 -14.72 -3.13
C GLY A 378 -8.97 -13.54 -2.39
N LEU A 379 -8.27 -12.96 -1.40
CA LEU A 379 -8.74 -11.75 -0.70
C LEU A 379 -8.82 -10.53 -1.63
N LEU A 380 -7.86 -10.35 -2.54
CA LEU A 380 -7.89 -9.28 -3.54
C LEU A 380 -9.00 -9.49 -4.56
N ASP A 381 -9.12 -10.71 -5.10
CA ASP A 381 -10.15 -11.05 -6.08
C ASP A 381 -11.55 -10.85 -5.47
N ALA A 382 -11.76 -11.23 -4.21
CA ALA A 382 -12.99 -10.95 -3.47
C ALA A 382 -13.24 -9.46 -3.23
N ALA A 383 -12.20 -8.68 -2.91
CA ALA A 383 -12.35 -7.24 -2.72
C ALA A 383 -12.80 -6.55 -4.01
N VAL A 384 -12.22 -6.93 -5.14
CA VAL A 384 -12.54 -6.38 -6.46
C VAL A 384 -13.95 -6.80 -6.90
N GLU A 385 -14.33 -8.06 -6.70
CA GLU A 385 -15.63 -8.57 -7.13
C GLU A 385 -16.79 -8.02 -6.31
N LEU A 386 -16.59 -7.77 -5.01
CA LEU A 386 -17.62 -7.23 -4.11
C LEU A 386 -17.69 -5.69 -4.09
N MET A 387 -16.81 -5.01 -4.83
CA MET A 387 -16.75 -3.54 -4.84
C MET A 387 -17.86 -2.85 -5.65
N PRO A 388 -18.30 -3.37 -6.81
CA PRO A 388 -19.36 -2.73 -7.60
C PRO A 388 -20.65 -2.52 -6.79
N GLY A 389 -21.20 -1.32 -6.89
CA GLY A 389 -22.38 -0.88 -6.14
C GLY A 389 -22.07 -0.27 -4.76
N LEU A 390 -20.81 -0.30 -4.31
CA LEU A 390 -20.40 0.36 -3.07
C LEU A 390 -20.01 1.82 -3.32
N GLU A 391 -20.32 2.70 -2.36
CA GLU A 391 -19.72 4.03 -2.28
C GLU A 391 -18.21 3.93 -2.03
N LEU A 392 -17.45 4.94 -2.46
CA LEU A 392 -15.99 4.99 -2.37
C LEU A 392 -15.46 4.73 -0.95
N PHE A 393 -16.13 5.27 0.07
CA PHE A 393 -15.78 5.02 1.46
C PHE A 393 -15.98 3.55 1.85
N ALA A 394 -17.12 2.95 1.47
CA ALA A 394 -17.42 1.56 1.73
C ALA A 394 -16.48 0.60 0.98
N ALA A 395 -16.10 0.94 -0.24
CA ALA A 395 -15.10 0.21 -1.02
C ALA A 395 -13.73 0.18 -0.31
N ARG A 396 -13.31 1.30 0.30
CA ARG A 396 -12.06 1.34 1.08
C ARG A 396 -12.14 0.49 2.35
N LEU A 397 -13.28 0.52 3.05
CA LEU A 397 -13.52 -0.33 4.22
C LEU A 397 -13.59 -1.82 3.85
N LEU A 398 -14.14 -2.17 2.69
CA LEU A 398 -14.13 -3.53 2.17
C LEU A 398 -12.69 -4.05 2.05
N VAL A 399 -11.83 -3.32 1.33
CA VAL A 399 -10.42 -3.68 1.17
C VAL A 399 -9.73 -3.81 2.52
N ALA A 400 -9.92 -2.88 3.44
CA ALA A 400 -9.29 -2.96 4.77
C ALA A 400 -9.88 -4.03 5.70
N SER A 401 -11.07 -4.56 5.41
CA SER A 401 -11.69 -5.66 6.18
C SER A 401 -11.31 -7.05 5.67
N LEU A 402 -10.92 -7.16 4.39
CA LEU A 402 -10.31 -8.37 3.82
C LEU A 402 -8.79 -8.35 4.03
N ASP A 403 -8.21 -7.16 3.90
CA ASP A 403 -6.82 -6.81 4.14
C ASP A 403 -5.84 -7.74 3.41
N PRO A 404 -5.89 -7.82 2.06
CA PRO A 404 -4.89 -8.55 1.29
C PRO A 404 -3.51 -7.96 1.54
N ASP A 405 -2.50 -8.82 1.71
CA ASP A 405 -1.10 -8.42 1.89
C ASP A 405 -0.41 -8.31 0.52
N PRO A 406 -0.04 -7.10 0.06
CA PRO A 406 0.62 -6.92 -1.22
C PRO A 406 2.00 -7.58 -1.27
N ASP A 407 2.66 -7.81 -0.13
CA ASP A 407 3.96 -8.50 -0.09
C ASP A 407 3.83 -9.97 -0.53
N GLU A 408 2.66 -10.59 -0.34
CA GLU A 408 2.38 -11.94 -0.85
C GLU A 408 2.12 -11.95 -2.37
N LEU A 409 1.69 -10.81 -2.93
CA LEU A 409 1.34 -10.65 -4.34
C LEU A 409 2.51 -10.13 -5.20
N ALA A 410 3.47 -9.45 -4.56
CA ALA A 410 4.64 -8.86 -5.21
C ALA A 410 5.80 -9.85 -5.42
N GLY A 411 5.66 -11.11 -4.99
CA GLY A 411 6.63 -12.17 -5.23
C GLY A 411 6.64 -12.63 -6.70
N PRO A 412 7.72 -13.28 -7.18
CA PRO A 412 7.74 -13.86 -8.51
C PRO A 412 6.61 -14.89 -8.62
N GLU A 413 5.77 -14.78 -9.64
CA GLU A 413 4.72 -15.76 -9.94
C GLU A 413 5.34 -17.16 -9.91
N HIS A 414 4.85 -18.03 -9.03
CA HIS A 414 5.25 -19.43 -9.03
C HIS A 414 4.69 -20.04 -10.32
N ARG A 415 5.51 -20.09 -11.37
CA ARG A 415 5.21 -20.94 -12.52
C ARG A 415 5.17 -22.37 -12.01
N PRO A 416 4.04 -23.09 -12.13
CA PRO A 416 4.01 -24.49 -11.77
C PRO A 416 5.07 -25.20 -12.61
N GLU A 417 5.93 -25.99 -11.95
CA GLU A 417 6.79 -26.96 -12.62
C GLU A 417 5.87 -27.93 -13.36
N HIS A 418 5.61 -27.66 -14.64
CA HIS A 418 5.14 -28.69 -15.55
C HIS A 418 6.27 -29.70 -15.61
N GLY A 419 6.09 -30.81 -14.88
CA GLY A 419 6.95 -31.97 -14.98
C GLY A 419 7.13 -32.29 -16.45
N GLU A 420 8.38 -32.20 -16.91
CA GLU A 420 8.79 -32.65 -18.22
C GLU A 420 8.44 -34.14 -18.30
N ALA A 421 7.34 -34.43 -18.99
CA ALA A 421 7.08 -35.76 -19.47
C ALA A 421 8.17 -36.06 -20.50
N GLU A 422 9.05 -37.00 -20.16
CA GLU A 422 10.01 -37.61 -21.07
C GLU A 422 9.25 -38.15 -22.29
N ASP A 423 9.35 -37.43 -23.41
CA ASP A 423 8.86 -37.87 -24.70
C ASP A 423 9.96 -38.75 -25.34
N GLU A 424 9.94 -40.04 -25.03
CA GLU A 424 10.69 -41.07 -25.77
C GLU A 424 10.12 -41.19 -27.20
N ALA A 425 10.55 -40.31 -28.10
CA ALA A 425 10.40 -40.50 -29.54
C ALA A 425 11.75 -40.88 -30.15
N ARG A 426 12.02 -42.19 -30.20
CA ARG A 426 13.07 -42.78 -31.02
C ARG A 426 12.75 -42.59 -32.49
N GLY A 427 13.58 -41.82 -33.19
CA GLY A 427 13.58 -41.77 -34.64
C GLY A 427 14.81 -41.06 -35.15
N GLU A 428 15.89 -41.80 -35.40
CA GLU A 428 16.97 -41.35 -36.29
C GLU A 428 17.75 -42.57 -36.82
N GLU A 429 17.30 -43.08 -37.96
CA GLU A 429 18.16 -43.78 -38.92
C GLU A 429 19.03 -42.72 -39.62
N THR A 430 20.35 -42.79 -39.44
CA THR A 430 21.28 -42.07 -40.30
C THR A 430 22.40 -42.99 -40.80
N GLY A 431 22.33 -43.24 -42.11
CA GLY A 431 23.44 -43.16 -43.08
C GLY A 431 24.83 -43.62 -42.67
N GLU A 432 25.21 -44.80 -43.17
CA GLU A 432 26.58 -45.24 -43.36
C GLU A 432 27.40 -44.27 -44.24
N GLY A 433 28.67 -44.04 -43.87
CA GLY A 433 29.56 -43.20 -44.67
C GLY A 433 31.00 -43.07 -44.19
N SER A 434 31.74 -44.18 -44.21
CA SER A 434 33.09 -44.24 -44.81
C SER A 434 34.31 -43.53 -44.15
N HIS A 435 35.22 -44.40 -43.67
CA HIS A 435 36.68 -44.45 -43.92
C HIS A 435 37.72 -43.72 -43.02
N ARG A 436 38.64 -44.57 -42.54
CA ARG A 436 40.12 -44.43 -42.38
C ARG A 436 40.61 -43.61 -41.18
N ASP A 437 41.71 -43.93 -40.53
CA ASP A 437 42.56 -45.12 -40.37
C ASP A 437 43.60 -44.75 -39.29
N HIS A 438 44.02 -45.75 -38.51
CA HIS A 438 45.36 -45.94 -37.95
C HIS A 438 45.88 -45.23 -36.68
N HIS A 439 46.31 -46.12 -35.76
CA HIS A 439 47.38 -46.07 -34.75
C HIS A 439 47.16 -45.23 -33.48
N GLY A 440 47.37 -45.74 -32.26
CA GLY A 440 47.83 -47.05 -31.77
C GLY A 440 48.33 -46.91 -30.32
N ASN A 441 48.13 -47.97 -29.51
CA ASN A 441 48.81 -48.31 -28.22
C ASN A 441 48.70 -47.27 -27.07
N SER A 442 48.75 -47.58 -25.78
CA SER A 442 49.09 -48.76 -24.96
C SER A 442 48.75 -48.36 -23.51
N GLU A 443 48.00 -49.15 -22.75
CA GLU A 443 48.50 -49.99 -21.63
C GLU A 443 48.55 -49.36 -20.22
N HIS A 444 48.12 -50.19 -19.25
CA HIS A 444 48.46 -50.26 -17.80
C HIS A 444 48.11 -49.04 -16.92
N GLY A 445 47.69 -49.18 -15.67
CA GLY A 445 47.67 -50.32 -14.78
C GLY A 445 47.10 -49.90 -13.40
N ASN A 446 46.69 -50.94 -12.68
CA ASN A 446 46.08 -50.99 -11.37
C ASN A 446 46.97 -50.47 -10.22
N SER A 447 46.39 -49.97 -9.13
CA SER A 447 46.93 -50.21 -7.77
C SER A 447 45.96 -49.79 -6.65
N GLU A 448 45.52 -50.78 -5.88
CA GLU A 448 45.01 -50.68 -4.52
C GLU A 448 46.16 -50.54 -3.50
N HIS A 449 45.92 -49.84 -2.39
CA HIS A 449 46.51 -50.01 -1.04
C HIS A 449 45.56 -49.25 -0.08
N GLY A 450 45.14 -49.69 1.11
CA GLY A 450 45.61 -50.73 2.04
C GLY A 450 45.90 -50.09 3.42
N ASN A 451 45.41 -50.72 4.49
CA ASN A 451 45.58 -50.48 5.96
C ASN A 451 44.63 -49.50 6.68
N SER A 452 43.83 -49.93 7.70
CA SER A 452 44.13 -50.49 9.05
C SER A 452 44.66 -49.38 10.00
N GLU A 453 44.30 -49.20 11.27
CA GLU A 453 43.86 -50.07 12.37
C GLU A 453 43.32 -49.23 13.56
N HIS A 454 42.42 -49.85 14.34
CA HIS A 454 42.23 -49.88 15.81
C HIS A 454 42.30 -48.66 16.77
N GLY A 455 41.39 -48.70 17.76
CA GLY A 455 41.53 -48.06 19.07
C GLY A 455 40.26 -48.06 19.94
N HIS A 456 40.13 -49.06 20.81
CA HIS A 456 39.07 -49.22 21.84
C HIS A 456 39.17 -48.20 23.00
N GLY A 457 38.04 -47.97 23.70
CA GLY A 457 38.01 -47.39 25.05
C GLY A 457 36.60 -47.31 25.64
N GLU A 458 36.27 -48.23 26.55
CA GLU A 458 35.04 -48.32 27.35
C GLU A 458 34.93 -47.23 28.42
N HIS A 459 33.71 -47.03 28.96
CA HIS A 459 33.27 -46.68 30.34
C HIS A 459 31.88 -46.02 30.22
N GLY A 460 30.78 -46.38 30.89
CA GLY A 460 30.58 -47.17 32.09
C GLY A 460 29.64 -46.40 33.04
N SER A 461 28.49 -47.00 33.37
CA SER A 461 27.64 -46.75 34.54
C SER A 461 26.53 -45.69 34.45
N GLY A 462 25.29 -46.18 34.24
CA GLY A 462 24.05 -45.55 34.68
C GLY A 462 23.50 -46.34 35.88
N GLY A 463 23.35 -45.68 37.02
CA GLY A 463 22.69 -46.20 38.20
C GLY A 463 21.65 -45.20 38.68
N GLY A 464 20.38 -45.48 38.39
CA GLY A 464 19.23 -44.78 38.94
C GLY A 464 18.56 -45.63 40.01
N GLY A 465 18.32 -45.04 41.18
CA GLY A 465 17.56 -45.62 42.26
C GLY A 465 17.01 -44.54 43.19
N GLU A 466 15.68 -44.52 43.30
CA GLU A 466 14.83 -44.16 44.47
C GLU A 466 15.00 -42.75 45.09
N ARG A 467 13.96 -42.01 45.51
CA ARG A 467 12.58 -42.26 45.97
C ARG A 467 11.83 -40.93 45.98
#